data_AF-A0A971JJV3-F1
#
_entry.id   AF-A0A971JJV3-F1
#
_cell.length_a   1.000
_cell.length_b   1.000
_cell.length_c   1.000
_cell.angle_alpha   90.00
_cell.angle_beta   90.00
_cell.angle_gamma   90.00
#
_symmetry.space_group_name_H-M   'P 1'
#
loop_
_entity.id
_entity.type
_entity.pdbx_description
1 polymer ?
#
loop_
_entity_poly.entity_id
_entity_poly.type
_entity_poly.pdbx_seq_one_letter_code
_entity_poly.pdbx_strand_id
1 'polypeptide(L)' 'MQSASAPDRLLTEREAAQFLGVAPGTLRVARSTGPMPGRIWLPFIKLGRTVRYDADTLREWLAARVVTAGEVRR' A
#
# COMPACT_ATOMS: atom_id res chain seq x y z
N MET A 1 2.59 1.47 -24.17
CA MET A 1 3.77 2.33 -24.00
C MET A 1 3.60 3.07 -22.69
N GLN A 2 4.10 2.53 -21.57
CA GLN A 2 4.07 3.24 -20.29
C GLN A 2 5.48 3.73 -20.01
N SER A 3 5.62 5.05 -20.13
CA SER A 3 6.83 5.79 -19.84
C SER A 3 7.21 5.53 -18.39
N ALA A 4 8.34 4.86 -18.17
CA ALA A 4 8.98 4.81 -16.87
C ALA A 4 9.40 6.24 -16.52
N SER A 5 8.49 7.00 -15.90
CA SER A 5 8.84 8.20 -15.15
C SER A 5 9.94 7.79 -14.17
N ALA A 6 11.02 8.57 -14.12
CA ALA A 6 12.19 8.32 -13.26
C ALA A 6 11.74 7.74 -11.90
N PRO A 7 12.43 6.72 -11.34
CA PRO A 7 11.90 5.93 -10.23
C PRO A 7 11.44 6.87 -9.13
N ASP A 8 10.13 7.05 -9.05
CA ASP A 8 9.55 7.98 -8.12
C ASP A 8 9.97 7.47 -6.74
N ARG A 9 10.47 8.37 -5.90
CA ARG A 9 11.26 8.00 -4.72
C ARG A 9 10.54 6.92 -3.92
N LEU A 10 11.12 5.72 -3.90
CA LEU A 10 10.58 4.58 -3.17
C LEU A 10 10.40 4.92 -1.68
N LEU A 11 9.15 4.96 -1.25
CA LEU A 11 8.74 5.34 0.09
C LEU A 11 9.21 4.31 1.10
N THR A 12 9.72 4.79 2.23
CA THR A 12 9.98 3.98 3.41
C THR A 12 8.67 3.55 4.06
N GLU A 13 8.73 2.57 4.96
CA GLU A 13 7.56 2.17 5.76
C GLU A 13 6.91 3.35 6.48
N ARG A 14 7.69 4.29 7.01
CA ARG A 14 7.16 5.45 7.73
C ARG A 14 6.46 6.43 6.79
N GLU A 15 7.06 6.71 5.64
CA GLU A 15 6.45 7.57 4.62
C GLU A 15 5.17 6.95 4.07
N ALA A 16 5.16 5.64 3.78
CA ALA A 16 3.97 4.92 3.33
C ALA A 16 2.87 4.89 4.41
N ALA A 17 3.23 4.68 5.67
CA ALA A 17 2.30 4.71 6.79
C ALA A 17 1.67 6.09 6.96
N GLN A 18 2.48 7.16 6.86
CA GLN A 18 2.00 8.54 6.89
C GLN A 18 1.08 8.85 5.69
N PHE A 19 1.44 8.39 4.49
CA PHE A 19 0.64 8.55 3.28
C PHE A 19 -0.74 7.88 3.41
N LEU A 20 -0.78 6.69 4.01
CA LEU A 20 -2.02 5.93 4.25
C LEU A 20 -2.79 6.36 5.51
N GLY A 21 -2.20 7.22 6.36
CA GLY A 21 -2.78 7.60 7.65
C GLY A 21 -2.85 6.47 8.67
N VAL A 22 -1.97 5.47 8.58
CA VAL A 22 -1.94 4.30 9.49
C VAL A 22 -0.66 4.29 10.32
N ALA A 23 -0.65 3.50 11.42
CA ALA A 23 0.57 3.26 12.16
C ALA A 23 1.54 2.38 11.35
N PRO A 24 2.87 2.63 11.39
CA PRO A 24 3.88 1.76 10.75
C PRO A 24 3.78 0.30 11.23
N GLY A 25 3.42 0.09 12.50
CA GLY A 25 3.18 -1.23 13.07
C GLY A 25 2.08 -2.00 12.35
N THR A 26 1.04 -1.32 11.86
CA THR A 26 -0.03 -1.94 11.06
C THR A 26 0.51 -2.51 9.76
N LEU A 27 1.39 -1.78 9.07
CA LEU A 27 2.06 -2.26 7.86
C LEU A 27 2.96 -3.47 8.16
N ARG A 28 3.66 -3.46 9.30
CA ARG A 28 4.51 -4.58 9.72
C ARG A 28 3.69 -5.84 9.98
N VAL A 29 2.60 -5.72 10.72
CA VAL A 29 1.65 -6.83 10.97
C VAL A 29 1.06 -7.30 9.65
N ALA A 30 0.56 -6.39 8.80
CA ALA A 30 0.00 -6.73 7.49
C ALA A 30 0.94 -7.58 6.63
N ARG A 31 2.24 -7.23 6.59
CA ARG A 31 3.25 -8.01 5.85
C ARG A 31 3.50 -9.39 6.46
N SER A 32 3.51 -9.50 7.80
CA SER A 32 3.73 -10.77 8.49
C SER A 32 2.52 -11.71 8.45
N THR A 33 1.31 -11.17 8.54
CA THR A 33 0.07 -11.97 8.54
C THR A 33 -0.38 -12.37 7.13
N GLY A 34 0.08 -11.65 6.10
CA GLY A 34 -0.31 -11.92 4.71
C GLY A 34 -1.71 -11.40 4.36
N PRO A 35 -2.22 -11.73 3.16
CA PRO A 35 -3.54 -11.32 2.71
C PRO A 35 -4.62 -12.03 3.54
N MET A 36 -5.22 -11.31 4.48
CA MET A 36 -6.27 -11.81 5.37
C MET A 36 -7.57 -11.02 5.16
N PRO A 37 -8.75 -11.66 5.17
CA PRO A 37 -10.03 -10.98 5.05
C PRO A 37 -10.19 -9.90 6.14
N GLY A 38 -10.59 -8.70 5.75
CA GLY A 38 -10.81 -7.59 6.69
C GLY A 38 -9.54 -6.88 7.20
N ARG A 39 -8.34 -7.24 6.72
CA ARG A 39 -7.10 -6.50 7.01
C ARG A 39 -6.56 -5.81 5.78
N ILE A 40 -5.76 -4.77 6.00
CA ILE A 40 -4.98 -4.16 4.93
C ILE A 40 -3.83 -5.09 4.55
N TRP A 41 -3.70 -5.39 3.26
CA TRP A 41 -2.53 -6.04 2.69
C TRP A 41 -2.13 -5.26 1.46
N LEU A 42 -0.89 -4.76 1.45
CA LEU A 42 -0.36 -3.91 0.39
C LEU A 42 0.84 -4.59 -0.26
N PRO A 43 0.99 -4.46 -1.60
CA PRO A 43 2.21 -4.86 -2.27
C PRO A 43 3.40 -4.06 -1.73
N PHE A 44 4.53 -4.75 -1.53
CA PHE A 44 5.75 -4.15 -0.99
C PHE A 44 6.97 -4.69 -1.74
N ILE A 45 8.00 -3.85 -1.84
CA ILE A 45 9.28 -4.20 -2.45
C ILE A 45 10.26 -4.55 -1.33
N LYS A 46 10.72 -5.80 -1.30
CA LYS A 46 11.70 -6.25 -0.32
C LYS A 46 13.11 -6.02 -0.85
N LEU A 47 13.84 -5.10 -0.21
CA LEU A 47 15.23 -4.76 -0.52
C LEU A 47 16.12 -5.18 0.65
N GLY A 48 16.45 -6.47 0.70
CA GLY A 48 17.25 -7.06 1.77
C GLY A 48 16.58 -6.90 3.15
N ARG A 49 17.21 -6.09 4.01
CA ARG A 49 16.71 -5.77 5.37
C ARG A 49 15.64 -4.68 5.38
N THR A 50 15.49 -3.94 4.27
CA THR A 50 14.58 -2.82 4.16
C THR A 50 13.37 -3.18 3.31
N VAL A 51 12.24 -2.56 3.64
CA VAL A 51 11.00 -2.67 2.85
C VAL A 51 10.68 -1.29 2.30
N ARG A 52 10.34 -1.25 1.03
CA ARG A 52 9.95 -0.03 0.32
C ARG A 52 8.59 -0.19 -0.32
N TYR A 53 7.95 0.96 -0.54
CA TYR A 53 6.66 1.07 -1.18
C TYR A 53 6.77 2.00 -2.38
N ASP A 54 6.13 1.59 -3.46
CA ASP A 54 5.98 2.43 -4.63
C ASP A 54 4.75 3.33 -4.47
N ALA A 55 4.91 4.63 -4.71
CA ALA A 55 3.87 5.62 -4.44
C ALA A 55 2.67 5.45 -5.38
N ASP A 56 2.92 5.12 -6.64
CA ASP A 56 1.86 4.91 -7.63
C ASP A 56 1.06 3.66 -7.34
N THR A 57 1.75 2.57 -6.98
CA THR A 57 1.10 1.34 -6.52
C THR A 57 0.23 1.58 -5.28
N LEU A 58 0.67 2.42 -4.33
CA LEU A 58 -0.15 2.79 -3.17
C LEU A 58 -1.41 3.56 -3.57
N ARG A 59 -1.31 4.49 -4.52
CA ARG A 59 -2.45 5.25 -5.05
C ARG A 59 -3.45 4.33 -5.78
N GLU A 60 -2.96 3.44 -6.64
CA GLU A 60 -3.78 2.44 -7.32
C GLU A 60 -4.49 1.52 -6.33
N TRP A 61 -3.77 1.08 -5.29
CA TRP A 61 -4.32 0.23 -4.23
C TRP A 61 -5.44 0.92 -3.43
N LEU A 62 -5.29 2.22 -3.17
CA LEU A 62 -6.33 3.05 -2.53
C LEU A 62 -7.52 3.22 -3.45
N ALA A 63 -7.29 3.54 -4.74
CA ALA A 63 -8.34 3.70 -5.73
C ALA A 63 -9.21 2.43 -5.86
N ALA A 64 -8.59 1.25 -5.85
CA ALA A 64 -9.29 -0.04 -5.87
C ALA A 64 -10.14 -0.32 -4.62
N ARG A 65 -9.94 0.43 -3.52
CA ARG A 65 -10.66 0.30 -2.24
C ARG A 65 -11.65 1.42 -1.98
N VAL A 66 -11.77 2.38 -2.89
CA VAL A 66 -12.80 3.41 -2.81
C VAL A 66 -14.15 2.72 -3.02
N VAL A 67 -14.84 2.45 -1.92
CA VAL A 67 -16.23 1.99 -1.97
C VAL A 67 -17.08 3.22 -2.25
N THR A 68 -17.53 3.35 -3.50
CA THR A 68 -18.49 4.39 -3.87
C THR A 68 -19.86 3.97 -3.32
N ALA A 69 -20.62 4.92 -2.78
CA ALA A 69 -21.84 4.68 -2.00
C ALA A 69 -23.02 4.00 -2.75
N GLY A 70 -22.81 3.42 -3.94
CA GLY A 70 -23.83 2.75 -4.75
C GLY A 70 -23.86 1.22 -4.67
N GLU A 71 -22.89 0.57 -4.01
CA GLU A 71 -22.75 -0.90 -4.03
C GLU A 71 -22.93 -1.58 -2.66
N VAL A 72 -23.67 -0.93 -1.75
CA VAL A 72 -24.18 -1.62 -0.55
C VAL A 72 -25.43 -2.39 -0.95
N ARG A 73 -25.25 -3.52 -1.64
CA ARG A 73 -26.35 -4.47 -1.83
C ARG A 73 -26.61 -5.16 -0.49
N ARG A 74 -27.76 -4.82 0.12
CA ARG A 74 -28.32 -5.48 1.30
C ARG A 74 -28.57 -6.96 1.05
#